data_AF-A0A835RA55-F1
#
_entry.id   AF-A0A835RA55-F1
#
_cell.length_a   1.000
_cell.length_b   1.000
_cell.length_c   1.000
_cell.angle_alpha   90.00
_cell.angle_beta   90.00
_cell.angle_gamma   90.00
#
_symmetry.space_group_name_H-M   'P 1'
#
loop_
_entity.id
_entity.type
_entity.pdbx_description
1 polymer ?
#
loop_
_entity_poly.entity_id
_entity_poly.type
_entity_poly.pdbx_seq_one_letter_code
_entity_poly.pdbx_strand_id
1 'polypeptide(L)'
;MASLRSLKSSVYEREERRMQYQSHIRGLNAYDRHKKFMNDYVCFYGNAKKEDNACPVKTDQDTIREGYRFIISEEDDMESTWEKRLVKRYHDKLFKEYCIADMSQYKKGKVGLRWRTEKEVISGKGQFICGNKHCNEKDGLGSYEE
;
A
#
# COMPACT_ATOMS: atom_id res chain seq x y z
N MET A 1 2.15 -48.62 32.97
CA MET A 1 2.04 -49.07 31.57
C MET A 1 0.84 -48.38 30.94
N ALA A 2 1.01 -47.68 29.80
CA ALA A 2 -0.12 -47.02 29.14
C ALA A 2 -1.09 -48.08 28.60
N SER A 3 -2.36 -47.99 28.99
CA SER A 3 -3.42 -48.87 28.47
C SER A 3 -3.56 -48.68 26.96
N LEU A 4 -3.82 -49.77 26.22
CA LEU A 4 -4.07 -49.73 24.77
C LEU A 4 -5.17 -48.72 24.38
N ARG A 5 -6.15 -48.46 25.25
CA ARG A 5 -7.16 -47.39 25.04
C ARG A 5 -6.56 -45.99 25.11
N SER A 6 -5.65 -45.75 26.06
CA SER A 6 -4.96 -44.47 26.19
C SER A 6 -4.04 -44.21 25.00
N LEU A 7 -3.34 -45.25 24.52
CA LEU A 7 -2.54 -45.16 23.30
C LEU A 7 -3.40 -44.85 22.07
N LYS A 8 -4.53 -45.55 21.87
CA LYS A 8 -5.46 -45.27 20.77
C LYS A 8 -6.04 -43.85 20.82
N SER A 9 -6.44 -43.38 22.00
CA SER A 9 -6.92 -42.01 22.21
C SER A 9 -5.85 -40.97 21.84
N SER A 10 -4.61 -41.17 22.29
CA SER A 10 -3.50 -40.25 22.00
C SER A 10 -3.11 -40.21 20.52
N VAL A 11 -3.25 -41.33 19.80
CA VAL A 11 -3.02 -41.41 18.35
C VAL A 11 -4.13 -40.68 17.61
N TYR A 12 -5.38 -40.88 18.02
CA TYR A 12 -6.54 -40.23 17.41
C TYR A 12 -6.49 -38.70 17.60
N GLU A 13 -6.22 -38.20 18.81
CA GLU A 13 -6.02 -36.77 19.08
C GLU A 13 -4.85 -36.14 18.31
N ARG A 14 -3.79 -36.92 18.05
CA ARG A 14 -2.64 -36.46 17.24
C ARG A 14 -3.02 -36.36 15.77
N GLU A 15 -3.79 -37.30 15.26
CA GLU A 15 -4.27 -37.32 13.89
C GLU A 15 -5.30 -36.21 13.64
N GLU A 16 -6.23 -36.00 14.57
CA GLU A 16 -7.17 -34.88 14.54
C GLU A 16 -6.45 -33.53 14.53
N ARG A 17 -5.47 -33.32 15.42
CA ARG A 17 -4.64 -32.10 15.41
C ARG A 17 -3.91 -31.90 14.07
N ARG A 18 -3.41 -32.99 13.48
CA ARG A 18 -2.75 -32.95 12.17
C ARG A 18 -3.71 -32.55 11.06
N MET A 19 -4.91 -33.14 11.04
CA MET A 19 -5.97 -32.80 10.08
C MET A 19 -6.45 -31.37 10.25
N GLN A 20 -6.63 -30.91 11.49
CA GLN A 20 -6.99 -29.54 11.80
C GLN A 20 -5.91 -28.55 11.34
N TYR A 21 -4.62 -28.85 11.59
CA TYR A 21 -3.51 -28.04 11.10
C TYR A 21 -3.46 -28.02 9.55
N GLN A 22 -3.76 -29.15 8.93
CA GLN A 22 -3.75 -29.31 7.48
C GLN A 22 -4.93 -28.61 6.79
N SER A 23 -6.12 -28.59 7.38
CA SER A 23 -7.31 -27.97 6.80
C SER A 23 -7.39 -26.47 7.07
N HIS A 24 -6.91 -26.02 8.23
CA HIS A 24 -7.14 -24.66 8.72
C HIS A 24 -5.92 -23.74 8.70
N ILE A 25 -4.71 -24.29 8.59
CA ILE A 25 -3.46 -23.54 8.70
C ILE A 25 -2.60 -23.74 7.44
N ARG A 26 -2.59 -24.95 6.86
CA ARG A 26 -1.84 -25.26 5.65
C ARG A 26 -2.58 -24.73 4.41
N GLY A 27 -2.07 -23.62 3.85
CA GLY A 27 -2.62 -22.97 2.66
C GLY A 27 -2.92 -21.47 2.84
N LEU A 28 -2.95 -20.99 4.08
CA LEU A 28 -3.11 -19.58 4.39
C LEU A 28 -1.78 -18.84 4.36
N ASN A 29 -1.78 -17.60 3.87
CA ASN A 29 -0.61 -16.72 3.94
C ASN A 29 -0.27 -16.42 5.42
N ALA A 30 0.96 -15.97 5.70
CA ALA A 30 1.39 -15.58 7.05
C ALA A 30 0.43 -14.57 7.69
N TYR A 31 -0.05 -13.59 6.92
CA TYR A 31 -1.03 -12.60 7.35
C TYR A 31 -2.39 -13.23 7.70
N ASP A 32 -2.92 -14.11 6.85
CA ASP A 32 -4.23 -14.73 7.05
C ASP A 32 -4.23 -15.66 8.27
N ARG A 33 -3.12 -16.38 8.48
CA ARG A 33 -2.92 -17.20 9.69
C ARG A 33 -2.92 -16.34 10.95
N HIS A 34 -2.19 -15.22 10.93
CA HIS A 34 -2.15 -14.30 12.07
C HIS A 34 -3.54 -13.74 12.39
N LYS A 35 -4.27 -13.26 11.39
CA LYS A 35 -5.63 -12.73 11.55
C LYS A 35 -6.57 -13.76 12.17
N LYS A 36 -6.49 -15.00 11.71
CA LYS A 36 -7.28 -16.11 12.24
C LYS A 36 -6.96 -16.40 13.70
N PHE A 37 -5.68 -16.55 14.06
CA PHE A 37 -5.31 -16.83 15.45
C PHE A 37 -5.68 -15.70 16.41
N MET A 38 -5.54 -14.44 15.98
CA MET A 38 -5.98 -13.30 16.77
C MET A 38 -7.50 -13.31 16.99
N ASN A 39 -8.28 -13.58 15.93
CA ASN A 39 -9.74 -13.69 16.04
C ASN A 39 -10.15 -14.84 16.96
N ASP A 40 -9.54 -16.01 16.81
CA ASP A 40 -9.84 -17.18 17.64
C ASP A 40 -9.54 -16.87 19.11
N TYR A 41 -8.39 -16.26 19.42
CA TYR A 41 -8.02 -15.86 20.77
C TYR A 41 -9.06 -14.92 21.41
N VAL A 42 -9.49 -13.88 20.68
CA VAL A 42 -10.52 -12.93 21.14
C VAL A 42 -11.87 -13.63 21.34
N CYS A 43 -12.26 -14.52 20.43
CA CYS A 43 -13.51 -15.29 20.54
C CYS A 43 -13.51 -16.23 21.76
N PHE A 44 -12.40 -16.94 22.03
CA PHE A 44 -12.34 -17.93 23.10
C PHE A 44 -12.13 -17.32 24.48
N TYR A 45 -11.32 -16.27 24.61
CA TYR A 45 -10.96 -15.68 25.91
C TYR A 45 -11.60 -14.31 26.17
N GLY A 46 -11.98 -13.58 25.13
CA GLY A 46 -12.43 -12.19 25.25
C GLY A 46 -13.92 -12.02 25.57
N ASN A 47 -14.75 -13.07 25.43
CA ASN A 47 -16.21 -13.02 25.61
C ASN A 47 -16.91 -11.86 24.84
N ALA A 48 -16.22 -11.30 23.85
CA ALA A 48 -16.64 -10.13 23.09
C ALA A 48 -17.51 -10.58 21.91
N LYS A 49 -18.70 -10.00 21.79
CA LYS A 49 -19.46 -10.07 20.54
C LYS A 49 -18.60 -9.44 19.45
N LYS A 50 -18.60 -10.01 18.24
CA LYS A 50 -17.97 -9.39 17.06
C LYS A 50 -18.60 -8.01 16.85
N GLU A 51 -18.01 -7.00 17.45
CA GLU A 51 -18.22 -5.64 17.02
C GLU A 51 -17.36 -5.48 15.78
N ASP A 52 -18.00 -5.56 14.60
CA ASP A 52 -17.39 -5.18 13.33
C ASP A 52 -17.22 -3.65 13.29
N ASN A 53 -16.62 -3.07 14.33
CA ASN A 53 -16.10 -1.70 14.32
C ASN A 53 -14.76 -1.71 13.59
N ALA A 54 -14.77 -2.19 12.35
CA ALA A 54 -13.67 -2.01 11.43
C ALA A 54 -13.68 -0.53 11.03
N CYS A 55 -13.11 0.32 11.88
CA CYS A 55 -12.65 1.62 11.41
C CYS A 55 -11.79 1.31 10.18
N PRO A 56 -12.08 1.92 9.01
CA PRO A 56 -11.30 1.65 7.82
C PRO A 56 -9.83 1.92 8.16
N VAL A 57 -9.03 0.86 8.12
CA VAL A 57 -7.60 0.96 8.41
C VAL A 57 -7.03 1.88 7.36
N LYS A 58 -6.64 3.09 7.76
CA LYS A 58 -5.99 4.04 6.86
C LYS A 58 -4.64 3.46 6.46
N THR A 59 -4.47 3.18 5.18
CA THR A 59 -3.18 2.77 4.64
C THR A 59 -2.30 4.01 4.48
N ASP A 60 -0.98 3.86 4.59
CA ASP A 60 -0.01 4.91 4.25
C ASP A 60 -0.30 5.57 2.88
N GLN A 61 -0.73 4.76 1.90
CA GLN A 61 -1.11 5.25 0.58
C GLN A 61 -2.35 6.16 0.61
N ASP A 62 -3.34 5.85 1.44
CA ASP A 62 -4.56 6.64 1.58
C ASP A 62 -4.25 7.96 2.29
N THR A 63 -3.41 7.92 3.32
CA THR A 63 -2.89 9.12 4.00
C THR A 63 -2.17 10.05 3.02
N ILE A 64 -1.31 9.51 2.14
CA ILE A 64 -0.64 10.33 1.11
C ILE A 64 -1.67 10.90 0.12
N ARG A 65 -2.64 10.10 -0.32
CA ARG A 65 -3.68 10.56 -1.27
C ARG A 65 -4.53 11.69 -0.69
N GLU A 66 -4.88 11.61 0.59
CA GLU A 66 -5.69 12.62 1.30
C GLU A 66 -4.89 13.91 1.56
N GLY A 67 -3.64 13.79 1.98
CA GLY A 67 -2.83 14.93 2.45
C GLY A 67 -1.95 15.60 1.41
N TYR A 68 -1.71 14.98 0.26
CA TYR A 68 -0.75 15.49 -0.72
C TYR A 68 -1.30 16.68 -1.52
N ARG A 69 -0.52 17.78 -1.54
CA ARG A 69 -0.74 18.96 -2.39
C ARG A 69 0.39 19.08 -3.40
N PHE A 70 0.05 19.51 -4.62
CA PHE A 70 1.03 19.64 -5.71
C PHE A 70 2.09 20.72 -5.44
N ILE A 71 1.65 21.84 -4.87
CA ILE A 71 2.50 22.92 -4.35
C ILE A 71 2.27 22.98 -2.84
N ILE A 72 3.35 22.82 -2.08
CA ILE A 72 3.33 22.94 -0.61
C ILE A 72 3.87 24.33 -0.27
N SER A 73 3.06 25.13 0.42
CA SER A 73 3.46 26.44 0.97
C SER A 73 4.30 26.24 2.23
N GLU A 74 5.28 27.13 2.47
CA GLU A 74 6.17 27.08 3.64
C GLU A 74 5.40 27.20 4.98
N GLU A 75 4.23 27.83 4.97
CA GLU A 75 3.36 28.01 6.14
C GLU A 75 2.72 26.70 6.64
N ASP A 76 2.58 25.69 5.78
CA ASP A 76 1.96 24.40 6.13
C ASP A 76 2.90 23.46 6.94
N ASP A 77 4.16 23.87 7.16
CA ASP A 77 5.20 23.05 7.81
C ASP A 77 5.15 23.09 9.35
N MET A 78 4.26 23.90 9.93
CA MET A 78 4.23 24.24 11.36
C MET A 78 3.61 23.16 12.28
N GLU A 79 2.94 22.13 11.73
CA GLU A 79 2.18 21.18 12.55
C GLU A 79 2.48 19.73 12.13
N SER A 80 3.47 19.09 12.78
CA SER A 80 4.00 17.79 12.36
C SER A 80 3.19 16.60 12.91
N THR A 81 1.95 16.42 12.43
CA THR A 81 1.31 15.09 12.52
C THR A 81 2.14 14.06 11.74
N TRP A 82 2.11 12.80 12.17
CA TRP A 82 2.87 11.73 11.49
C TRP A 82 2.50 11.62 10.00
N GLU A 83 1.24 11.89 9.67
CA GLU A 83 0.68 11.91 8.31
C GLU A 83 1.36 12.97 7.44
N LYS A 84 1.45 14.21 7.95
CA LYS A 84 2.13 15.32 7.26
C LYS A 84 3.63 15.02 7.06
N ARG A 85 4.28 14.38 8.05
CA ARG A 85 5.69 13.94 7.92
C ARG A 85 5.87 12.88 6.83
N LEU A 86 4.91 11.97 6.68
CA LEU A 86 4.92 10.97 5.61
C LEU A 86 4.78 11.63 4.22
N VAL A 87 3.82 12.55 4.08
CA VAL A 87 3.60 13.33 2.85
C VAL A 87 4.83 14.15 2.49
N LYS A 88 5.45 14.83 3.46
CA LYS A 88 6.68 15.63 3.26
C LYS A 88 7.83 14.76 2.72
N ARG A 89 8.10 13.62 3.37
CA ARG A 89 9.13 12.69 2.90
C ARG A 89 8.87 12.18 1.47
N TYR A 90 7.60 11.92 1.14
CA TYR A 90 7.23 11.53 -0.21
C TYR A 90 7.45 12.68 -1.22
N HIS A 91 7.07 13.91 -0.86
CA HIS A 91 7.23 15.09 -1.69
C HIS A 91 8.72 15.44 -1.94
N ASP A 92 9.58 15.27 -0.94
CA ASP A 92 11.02 15.54 -1.06
C ASP A 92 11.75 14.50 -1.91
N LYS A 93 11.17 13.30 -2.06
CA LYS A 93 11.69 12.25 -2.95
C LYS A 93 11.42 12.55 -4.43
N LEU A 94 10.49 13.45 -4.75
CA LEU A 94 10.09 13.76 -6.13
C LEU A 94 10.99 14.84 -6.73
N PHE A 95 11.24 14.73 -8.03
CA PHE A 95 12.03 15.71 -8.78
C PHE A 95 11.11 16.78 -9.38
N LYS A 96 11.43 18.05 -9.09
CA LYS A 96 10.54 19.21 -9.31
C LYS A 96 10.97 20.17 -10.43
N GLU A 97 11.98 19.79 -11.22
CA GLU A 97 12.46 20.60 -12.36
C GLU A 97 11.45 20.62 -13.51
N TYR A 98 10.92 19.44 -13.88
CA TYR A 98 9.91 19.28 -14.93
C TYR A 98 8.76 18.41 -14.43
N CYS A 99 7.55 18.72 -14.89
CA CYS A 99 6.33 17.96 -14.61
C CYS A 99 6.01 17.01 -15.76
N ILE A 100 5.39 15.86 -15.43
CA ILE A 100 4.74 15.01 -16.41
C ILE A 100 3.27 15.43 -16.50
N ALA A 101 2.78 15.61 -17.72
CA ALA A 101 1.39 15.91 -17.99
C ALA A 101 0.62 14.63 -18.38
N ASP A 102 -0.58 14.48 -17.85
CA ASP A 102 -1.58 13.54 -18.36
C ASP A 102 -2.57 14.33 -19.21
N MET A 103 -2.37 14.23 -20.52
CA MET A 103 -3.21 14.91 -21.52
C MET A 103 -4.36 14.02 -22.00
N SER A 104 -4.65 12.87 -21.39
CA SER A 104 -5.69 11.95 -21.88
C SER A 104 -7.08 12.60 -22.05
N GLN A 105 -7.39 13.63 -21.26
CA GLN A 105 -8.65 14.38 -21.31
C GLN A 105 -8.48 15.82 -21.82
N TYR A 106 -7.41 16.13 -22.55
CA TYR A 106 -7.11 17.49 -23.00
C TYR A 106 -8.23 18.12 -23.83
N LYS A 107 -8.95 17.32 -24.64
CA LYS A 107 -10.11 17.78 -25.44
C LYS A 107 -11.28 18.27 -24.58
N LYS A 108 -11.34 17.85 -23.31
CA LYS A 108 -12.33 18.31 -22.33
C LYS A 108 -11.80 19.48 -21.50
N GLY A 109 -10.64 20.05 -21.85
CA GLY A 109 -9.96 21.08 -21.08
C GLY A 109 -9.34 20.60 -19.77
N LYS A 110 -9.24 19.27 -19.56
CA LYS A 110 -8.71 18.69 -18.32
C LYS A 110 -7.30 18.15 -18.56
N VAL A 111 -6.34 18.68 -17.82
CA VAL A 111 -4.94 18.23 -17.83
C VAL A 111 -4.55 17.88 -16.39
N GLY A 112 -3.97 16.70 -16.20
CA GLY A 112 -3.40 16.30 -14.92
C GLY A 112 -1.90 16.57 -14.91
N LEU A 113 -1.35 17.05 -13.80
CA LEU A 113 0.09 17.24 -13.63
C LEU A 113 0.59 16.39 -12.46
N ARG A 114 1.80 15.86 -12.59
CA ARG A 114 2.52 15.22 -11.49
C ARG A 114 4.02 15.46 -11.59
N TRP A 115 4.68 15.45 -10.43
CA TRP A 115 6.14 15.46 -10.36
C TRP A 115 6.72 14.12 -10.80
N ARG A 116 7.99 14.17 -11.23
CA ARG A 116 8.72 13.01 -11.74
C ARG A 116 9.27 12.17 -10.60
N THR A 117 9.30 10.85 -10.83
CA THR A 117 10.04 9.92 -9.98
C THR A 117 11.46 9.71 -10.50
N GLU A 118 12.36 9.26 -9.63
CA GLU A 118 13.77 8.98 -9.97
C GLU A 118 13.93 8.14 -11.25
N LYS A 119 13.15 7.07 -11.38
CA LYS A 119 13.18 6.19 -12.57
C LYS A 119 12.84 6.94 -13.86
N GLU A 120 11.93 7.91 -13.79
CA GLU A 120 11.50 8.68 -14.95
C GLU A 120 12.51 9.74 -15.35
N VAL A 121 13.19 10.32 -14.35
CA VAL A 121 14.31 11.24 -14.57
C VAL A 121 15.47 10.51 -15.25
N ILE A 122 15.85 9.34 -14.73
CA ILE A 122 16.90 8.49 -15.35
C ILE A 122 16.50 8.07 -16.76
N SER A 123 15.21 7.80 -17.01
CA SER A 123 14.70 7.49 -18.35
C SER A 123 14.67 8.70 -19.29
N GLY A 124 14.85 9.93 -18.78
CA GLY A 124 14.79 11.16 -19.57
C GLY A 124 13.38 11.63 -19.92
N LYS A 125 12.33 11.18 -19.22
CA LYS A 125 10.96 11.65 -19.48
C LYS A 125 10.81 13.13 -19.14
N GLY A 126 10.29 13.90 -20.10
CA GLY A 126 10.14 15.35 -20.04
C GLY A 126 11.32 16.14 -20.63
N GLN A 127 12.47 15.49 -20.86
CA GLN A 127 13.66 16.14 -21.44
C GLN A 127 14.01 15.53 -22.81
N PHE A 128 14.27 14.22 -22.85
CA PHE A 128 14.61 13.47 -24.08
C PHE A 128 13.44 12.66 -24.63
N ILE A 129 12.39 12.49 -23.83
CA ILE A 129 11.16 11.77 -24.19
C ILE A 129 10.00 12.70 -23.87
N CYS A 130 8.94 12.66 -24.70
CA CYS A 130 7.72 13.42 -24.49
C CYS A 130 7.25 13.39 -23.02
N GLY A 131 6.93 14.57 -22.48
CA GLY A 131 6.46 14.73 -21.10
C GLY A 131 5.02 14.24 -20.86
N ASN A 132 4.32 13.72 -21.88
CA ASN A 132 3.01 13.12 -21.71
C ASN A 132 3.14 11.69 -21.13
N LYS A 133 2.36 11.38 -20.08
CA LYS A 133 2.36 10.09 -19.39
C LYS A 133 2.26 8.89 -20.33
N HIS A 134 1.42 8.99 -21.37
CA HIS A 134 1.13 7.91 -22.33
C HIS A 134 1.97 7.97 -23.61
N CYS A 135 2.78 9.01 -23.79
CA CYS A 135 3.63 9.16 -24.97
C CYS A 135 5.06 8.70 -24.66
N ASN A 136 5.69 8.04 -25.62
CA ASN A 136 7.10 7.66 -25.57
C ASN A 136 7.87 8.16 -26.79
N GLU A 137 7.31 9.14 -27.51
CA GLU A 137 7.94 9.75 -28.67
C GLU A 137 9.19 10.51 -28.27
N LYS A 138 10.24 10.37 -29.08
CA LYS A 138 11.56 10.98 -28.85
C LYS A 138 11.90 12.02 -29.92
N ASP A 139 11.28 11.90 -31.09
CA ASP A 139 11.60 12.73 -32.24
C ASP A 139 10.73 14.00 -32.25
N GLY A 140 11.30 15.11 -32.71
CA GLY A 140 10.59 16.39 -32.82
C GLY A 140 10.21 17.04 -31.48
N LEU A 141 10.90 16.70 -30.40
CA LEU A 141 10.72 17.33 -29.10
C LEU A 141 11.39 18.71 -29.09
N GLY A 142 10.60 19.75 -28.83
CA GLY A 142 11.11 21.08 -28.52
C GLY A 142 11.05 21.30 -27.01
N SER A 143 12.21 21.42 -26.36
CA SER A 143 12.31 22.01 -25.03
C SER A 143 12.42 23.52 -25.20
N TYR A 144 11.52 24.28 -24.58
CA TYR A 144 11.67 25.73 -24.46
C TYR A 144 12.37 25.98 -23.13
N GLU A 145 13.69 26.11 -23.18
CA GLU A 145 14.52 26.53 -22.05
C GLU A 145 15.06 27.91 -22.44
N GLU A 146 14.74 28.93 -21.65
CA GLU A 146 15.29 30.28 -21.80
C GLU A 146 16.78 30.34 -21.44
#